data_AF-A0A4V3A528-F1
#
_entry.id   AF-A0A4V3A528-F1
#
_cell.length_a   1.000
_cell.length_b   1.000
_cell.length_c   1.000
_cell.angle_alpha   90.00
_cell.angle_beta   90.00
_cell.angle_gamma   90.00
#
_symmetry.space_group_name_H-M   'P 1'
#
loop_
_entity.id
_entity.type
_entity.pdbx_description
1 polymer ?
#
loop_
_entity_poly.entity_id
_entity_poly.type
_entity_poly.pdbx_seq_one_letter_code
_entity_poly.pdbx_strand_id
1 'polypeptide(L)'
;MLNRIIKLLCKLFGSVYIAEKVREKLIVSISEFQDTMREKIKKMGPIFALVAVIFLLFSLGLRFLLSGLAYWLNAILNSSCLGFFIISILCFVIVAFAVYILHKRTNH
;
A
#
# COMPACT_ATOMS: atom_id res chain seq x y z
N MET A 1 -56.95 26.68 3.56
CA MET A 1 -56.06 25.51 3.78
C MET A 1 -55.44 24.98 2.49
N LEU A 2 -56.20 24.77 1.40
CA LEU A 2 -55.73 24.27 0.10
C LEU A 2 -54.47 24.94 -0.45
N ASN A 3 -54.37 26.27 -0.38
CA ASN A 3 -53.22 27.00 -0.93
C ASN A 3 -51.88 26.68 -0.22
N ARG A 4 -51.91 26.32 1.07
CA ARG A 4 -50.69 25.89 1.80
C ARG A 4 -50.24 24.50 1.37
N ILE A 5 -51.19 23.61 1.07
CA ILE A 5 -50.94 22.23 0.65
C ILE A 5 -50.32 22.21 -0.75
N ILE A 6 -50.84 23.01 -1.68
CA ILE A 6 -50.31 23.15 -3.05
C ILE A 6 -48.88 23.71 -3.03
N LYS A 7 -48.61 24.68 -2.15
CA LYS A 7 -47.27 25.28 -2.00
C LYS A 7 -46.24 24.31 -1.42
N LEU A 8 -46.67 23.42 -0.53
CA LEU A 8 -45.86 22.32 0.02
C LEU A 8 -45.55 21.25 -1.03
N LEU A 9 -46.55 20.85 -1.82
CA LEU A 9 -46.37 19.90 -2.93
C LEU A 9 -45.40 20.44 -3.98
N CYS A 10 -45.51 21.71 -4.39
CA CYS A 10 -44.56 22.31 -5.33
C CYS A 10 -43.12 22.33 -4.80
N LYS A 11 -42.92 22.60 -3.50
CA LYS A 11 -41.58 22.54 -2.89
C LYS A 11 -41.02 21.12 -2.86
N LEU A 12 -41.85 20.14 -2.53
CA LEU A 12 -41.49 18.72 -2.53
C LEU A 12 -41.09 18.25 -3.94
N PHE A 13 -41.91 18.52 -4.95
CA PHE A 13 -41.60 18.16 -6.34
C PHE A 13 -40.32 18.85 -6.85
N GLY A 14 -40.11 20.12 -6.53
CA GLY A 14 -38.87 20.82 -6.88
C GLY A 14 -37.63 20.20 -6.24
N SER A 15 -37.72 19.78 -4.97
CA SER A 15 -36.61 19.13 -4.26
C SER A 15 -36.29 17.73 -4.80
N VAL A 16 -37.31 16.96 -5.16
CA VAL A 16 -37.16 15.62 -5.77
C VAL A 16 -36.52 15.74 -7.15
N TYR A 17 -36.96 16.71 -7.96
CA TYR A 17 -36.38 16.96 -9.28
C TYR A 17 -34.90 17.38 -9.22
N ILE A 18 -34.54 18.24 -8.26
CA ILE A 18 -33.13 18.64 -8.04
C ILE A 18 -32.31 17.44 -7.57
N ALA A 19 -32.83 16.64 -6.64
CA ALA A 19 -32.16 15.44 -6.15
C ALA A 19 -31.90 14.42 -7.27
N GLU A 20 -32.90 14.18 -8.13
CA GLU A 20 -32.78 13.28 -9.28
C GLU A 20 -31.67 13.75 -10.24
N LYS A 21 -31.65 15.05 -10.56
CA LYS A 21 -30.65 15.64 -11.45
C LYS A 21 -29.23 15.62 -10.87
N VAL A 22 -29.10 15.82 -9.57
CA VAL A 22 -27.81 15.70 -8.87
C VAL A 22 -27.35 14.24 -8.87
N ARG A 23 -28.26 13.30 -8.66
CA ARG A 23 -27.98 11.86 -8.65
C ARG A 23 -27.48 11.38 -10.01
N GLU A 24 -28.12 11.81 -11.09
CA GLU A 24 -27.71 11.52 -12.46
C GLU A 24 -26.29 12.04 -12.76
N LYS A 25 -26.00 13.28 -12.35
CA LYS A 25 -24.67 13.88 -12.49
C LYS A 25 -23.61 13.16 -11.64
N LEU A 26 -23.98 12.71 -10.44
CA LEU A 26 -23.10 11.92 -9.57
C LEU A 26 -22.75 10.57 -10.20
N ILE A 27 -23.74 9.88 -10.79
CA ILE A 27 -23.54 8.58 -11.43
C ILE A 27 -22.55 8.71 -12.59
N VAL A 28 -22.70 9.73 -13.43
CA VAL A 28 -21.78 10.00 -14.54
C VAL A 28 -20.36 10.28 -14.03
N SER A 29 -20.21 11.14 -13.02
CA SER A 29 -18.88 11.42 -12.43
C SER A 29 -18.26 10.20 -11.76
N ILE A 30 -19.05 9.32 -11.12
CA ILE A 30 -18.55 8.08 -10.53
C ILE A 30 -18.06 7.13 -11.64
N SER A 31 -18.79 7.00 -12.75
CA SER A 31 -18.34 6.17 -13.87
C SER A 31 -17.05 6.69 -14.50
N GLU A 32 -16.94 7.99 -14.76
CA GLU A 32 -15.71 8.60 -15.29
C GLU A 32 -14.52 8.42 -14.35
N PHE A 33 -14.76 8.54 -13.03
CA PHE A 33 -13.74 8.30 -12.02
C PHE A 33 -13.30 6.83 -11.98
N GLN A 34 -14.25 5.89 -12.08
CA GLN A 34 -13.94 4.46 -12.15
C GLN A 34 -13.12 4.11 -13.38
N ASP A 35 -13.45 4.66 -14.55
CA ASP A 35 -12.69 4.43 -15.79
C ASP A 35 -11.27 5.00 -15.69
N THR A 36 -11.13 6.21 -15.15
CA THR A 36 -9.82 6.83 -14.89
C THR A 36 -8.98 5.99 -13.92
N MET A 37 -9.59 5.51 -12.84
CA MET A 37 -8.92 4.65 -11.86
C MET A 37 -8.53 3.31 -12.47
N ARG A 38 -9.39 2.71 -13.30
CA ARG A 38 -9.13 1.45 -14.01
C ARG A 38 -7.94 1.62 -14.97
N GLU A 39 -7.86 2.72 -15.71
CA GLU A 39 -6.69 3.00 -16.55
C GLU A 39 -5.41 3.21 -15.74
N LYS A 40 -5.47 3.96 -14.63
CA LYS A 40 -4.32 4.16 -13.74
C LYS A 40 -3.83 2.85 -13.14
N ILE A 41 -4.75 1.99 -12.67
CA ILE A 41 -4.42 0.66 -12.14
C ILE A 41 -3.80 -0.20 -13.24
N LYS A 42 -4.33 -0.17 -14.47
CA LYS A 42 -3.76 -0.94 -15.59
C LYS A 42 -2.33 -0.52 -15.95
N LYS A 43 -2.01 0.77 -15.79
CA LYS A 43 -0.64 1.30 -15.95
C LYS A 43 0.26 1.01 -14.74
N MET A 44 -0.27 1.07 -13.52
CA MET A 44 0.49 0.81 -12.29
C MET A 44 0.72 -0.68 -12.02
N GLY A 45 -0.18 -1.56 -12.46
CA GLY A 45 -0.07 -3.01 -12.29
C GLY A 45 1.27 -3.59 -12.73
N PRO A 46 1.72 -3.39 -13.99
CA PRO A 46 3.01 -3.91 -14.45
C PRO A 46 4.20 -3.27 -13.72
N ILE A 47 4.11 -2.00 -13.34
CA ILE A 47 5.16 -1.31 -12.56
C ILE A 47 5.29 -1.96 -11.18
N PHE A 48 4.16 -2.20 -10.52
CA PHE A 48 4.14 -2.84 -9.20
C PHE A 48 4.64 -4.28 -9.27
N ALA A 49 4.24 -5.02 -10.31
CA ALA A 49 4.74 -6.38 -10.56
C ALA A 49 6.27 -6.39 -10.76
N LEU A 50 6.80 -5.45 -11.55
CA LEU A 50 8.25 -5.33 -11.79
C LEU A 50 9.00 -5.00 -10.50
N VAL A 51 8.50 -4.05 -9.70
CA VAL A 51 9.09 -3.72 -8.39
C VAL A 51 9.05 -4.92 -7.46
N ALA A 52 7.94 -5.67 -7.42
CA ALA A 52 7.82 -6.88 -6.61
C ALA A 52 8.80 -7.97 -7.04
N VAL A 53 8.98 -8.18 -8.35
CA VAL A 53 9.95 -9.15 -8.89
C VAL A 53 11.38 -8.77 -8.52
N ILE A 54 11.75 -7.49 -8.68
CA ILE A 54 13.07 -6.99 -8.26
C ILE A 54 13.28 -7.21 -6.76
N PHE A 55 12.27 -6.88 -5.94
CA PHE A 55 12.34 -7.05 -4.50
C PHE A 55 12.49 -8.53 -4.10
N LEU A 56 11.78 -9.44 -4.76
CA LEU A 56 11.90 -10.89 -4.54
C LEU A 56 13.30 -11.39 -4.92
N LEU A 57 13.82 -11.00 -6.08
CA LEU A 57 15.19 -11.35 -6.52
C LEU A 57 16.24 -10.84 -5.54
N PHE A 58 16.09 -9.59 -5.08
CA PHE A 58 16.99 -9.00 -4.10
C PHE A 58 16.93 -9.73 -2.76
N SER A 59 15.73 -10.07 -2.27
CA SER A 59 15.53 -10.83 -1.03
C SER A 59 16.16 -12.22 -1.11
N LEU A 60 15.98 -12.93 -2.24
CA LEU A 60 16.60 -14.24 -2.48
C LEU A 60 18.13 -14.14 -2.50
N GLY A 61 18.69 -13.17 -3.23
CA GLY A 61 20.13 -12.94 -3.28
C GLY A 61 20.72 -12.60 -1.91
N LEU A 62 20.02 -11.77 -1.14
CA LEU A 62 20.42 -11.42 0.22
C LEU A 62 20.43 -12.65 1.14
N ARG A 63 19.41 -13.51 1.08
CA ARG A 63 19.36 -14.77 1.83
C ARG A 63 20.50 -15.71 1.47
N PHE A 64 20.81 -15.83 0.17
CA PHE A 64 21.93 -16.63 -0.30
C PHE A 64 23.26 -16.09 0.25
N LEU A 65 23.46 -14.78 0.18
CA LEU A 65 24.66 -14.12 0.70
C LEU A 65 24.81 -14.32 2.21
N LEU A 66 23.74 -14.13 2.97
CA LEU A 66 23.70 -14.34 4.42
C LEU A 66 23.99 -15.80 4.79
N SER A 67 23.42 -16.75 4.05
CA SER A 67 23.64 -18.18 4.28
C SER A 67 25.07 -18.59 3.93
N GLY A 68 25.61 -18.07 2.82
CA GLY A 68 27.00 -18.28 2.44
C GLY A 68 27.98 -17.67 3.44
N LEU A 69 27.68 -16.48 3.95
CA LEU A 69 28.47 -15.81 4.99
C LEU A 69 28.41 -16.61 6.31
N ALA A 70 27.26 -17.17 6.67
CA ALA A 70 27.11 -18.01 7.85
C ALA A 70 27.91 -19.29 7.76
N TYR A 71 27.89 -19.92 6.58
CA TYR A 71 28.69 -21.09 6.30
C TYR A 71 30.19 -20.80 6.38
N TRP A 72 30.64 -19.70 5.76
CA TRP A 72 32.03 -19.24 5.86
C TRP A 72 32.46 -18.94 7.30
N LEU A 73 31.61 -18.24 8.08
CA LEU A 73 31.89 -17.97 9.49
C LEU A 73 32.01 -19.27 10.30
N ASN A 74 31.11 -20.22 10.07
CA ASN A 74 31.16 -21.53 10.72
C ASN A 74 32.48 -22.26 10.44
N ALA A 75 32.95 -22.22 9.18
CA ALA A 75 34.22 -22.82 8.80
C ALA A 75 35.41 -22.15 9.51
N ILE A 76 35.41 -20.82 9.65
CA ILE A 76 36.46 -20.08 10.36
C ILE A 76 36.44 -20.35 11.87
N LEU A 77 35.25 -20.41 12.46
CA LEU A 77 35.05 -20.65 13.90
C LEU A 77 35.17 -22.13 14.28
N ASN A 78 35.40 -23.02 13.30
CA ASN A 78 35.40 -24.47 13.45
C ASN A 78 34.21 -24.98 14.29
N SER A 79 33.04 -24.40 14.07
CA SER A 79 31.81 -24.65 14.82
C SER A 79 30.65 -24.88 13.86
N SER A 80 29.71 -25.74 14.26
CA SER A 80 28.59 -26.14 13.39
C SER A 80 27.44 -25.14 13.35
N CYS A 81 27.33 -24.20 14.30
CA CYS A 81 26.18 -23.27 14.36
C CYS A 81 26.52 -21.82 14.77
N LEU A 82 27.72 -21.53 15.28
CA LEU A 82 28.02 -20.18 15.80
C LEU A 82 27.97 -19.10 14.72
N GLY A 83 28.32 -19.41 13.47
CA GLY A 83 28.26 -18.46 12.36
C GLY A 83 26.84 -17.99 12.04
N PHE A 84 25.86 -18.89 12.12
CA PHE A 84 24.45 -18.54 11.96
C PHE A 84 23.92 -17.65 13.08
N PHE A 85 24.30 -17.93 14.34
CA PHE A 85 23.91 -17.11 15.48
C PHE A 85 24.44 -15.68 15.39
N ILE A 86 25.71 -15.51 15.04
CA ILE A 86 26.35 -14.19 14.92
C ILE A 86 25.66 -13.35 13.83
N ILE A 87 25.38 -13.95 12.67
CA ILE A 87 24.73 -13.25 11.56
C ILE A 87 23.28 -12.90 11.89
N SER A 88 22.56 -13.78 12.59
CA SER A 88 21.20 -13.49 13.04
C SER A 88 21.15 -12.27 13.96
N ILE A 89 22.08 -12.20 14.94
CA ILE A 89 22.19 -11.04 15.85
C ILE A 89 22.55 -9.77 15.09
N LEU A 90 23.53 -9.82 14.19
CA LEU A 90 23.92 -8.68 13.35
C LEU A 90 22.73 -8.16 12.51
N CYS A 91 21.97 -9.06 11.90
CA CYS A 91 20.80 -8.70 11.12
C CYS A 91 19.73 -8.03 11.99
N PHE A 92 19.50 -8.55 13.20
CA PHE A 92 18.55 -7.95 14.16
C PHE A 92 18.96 -6.53 14.58
N VAL A 93 20.26 -6.32 14.86
CA VAL A 93 20.79 -5.00 15.23
C VAL A 93 20.61 -3.98 14.08
N ILE A 94 20.90 -4.38 12.84
CA ILE A 94 20.72 -3.49 11.67
C ILE A 94 19.24 -3.09 11.51
N VAL A 95 18.31 -4.04 11.67
CA VAL A 95 16.86 -3.75 11.58
C VAL A 95 16.43 -2.80 12.71
N ALA A 96 16.84 -3.07 13.95
CA ALA A 96 16.53 -2.20 15.08
C ALA A 96 17.05 -0.76 14.87
N PHE A 97 18.27 -0.64 14.32
CA PHE A 97 18.86 0.65 14.00
C PHE A 97 18.12 1.38 12.87
N ALA A 98 17.71 0.68 11.82
CA ALA A 98 16.92 1.25 10.74
C ALA A 98 15.55 1.76 11.24
N VAL A 99 14.87 0.98 12.10
CA VAL A 99 13.62 1.38 12.75
C VAL A 99 13.83 2.62 13.63
N TYR A 100 14.91 2.67 14.39
CA TYR A 100 15.26 3.83 15.22
C TYR A 100 15.47 5.11 14.39
N ILE A 101 16.22 5.02 13.28
CA ILE A 101 16.42 6.16 12.36
C ILE A 101 15.09 6.62 11.76
N LEU A 102 14.26 5.67 11.33
CA LEU A 102 12.97 5.98 10.73
C LEU A 102 12.05 6.68 11.74
N HIS A 103 11.97 6.16 12.97
CA HIS A 103 11.21 6.76 14.06
C HIS A 103 11.71 8.16 14.41
N LYS A 104 13.02 8.38 14.43
CA LYS A 104 13.62 9.71 14.67
C LYS A 104 13.26 10.71 13.57
N ARG A 105 13.18 10.28 12.30
CA ARG A 105 12.76 11.16 11.20
C ARG A 105 11.26 11.47 11.20
N THR A 106 10.41 10.55 11.63
CA THR A 106 8.95 10.75 11.62
C THR A 106 8.46 11.62 12.78
N ASN A 107 9.17 11.63 13.91
CA ASN A 107 8.84 12.45 15.09
C ASN A 107 9.55 13.81 15.13
N HIS A 108 10.08 14.31 14.01
CA HIS A 108 10.78 15.59 13.89
C HIS A 108 10.28 16.36 12.66
#